data_AF-A0A3N5L954-F1
#
_entry.id   AF-A0A3N5L954-F1
#
_cell.length_a   1.000
_cell.length_b   1.000
_cell.length_c   1.000
_cell.angle_alpha   90.00
_cell.angle_beta   90.00
_cell.angle_gamma   90.00
#
_symmetry.space_group_name_H-M   'P 1'
#
loop_
_entity.id
_entity.type
_entity.pdbx_description
1 polymer ?
#
loop_
_entity_poly.entity_id
_entity_poly.type
_entity_poly.pdbx_seq_one_letter_code
_entity_poly.pdbx_strand_id
1 'polypeptide(L)'
;MIGSTPNWRHLQDAYGTADSIPLLLADVSPNPHDEIWGQLWSRLCHQGSVYSASFAALPTLLTMAGSWVPTARLMPLTLAAAIIGSQDLRGSINAEEAHIQVHQTAPEFEKLAQ
;
A
#
# COMPACT_ATOMS: atom_id res chain seq x y z
N MET A 1 -13.06 12.33 5.75
CA MET A 1 -13.77 11.13 5.25
C MET A 1 -13.09 9.91 5.84
N ILE A 2 -13.81 9.09 6.58
CA ILE A 2 -13.27 7.85 7.14
C ILE A 2 -13.36 6.82 6.00
N GLY A 3 -12.23 6.54 5.35
CA GLY A 3 -12.15 5.45 4.39
C GLY A 3 -12.48 4.14 5.10
N SER A 4 -13.24 3.28 4.44
CA SER A 4 -13.57 1.95 4.95
C SER A 4 -12.29 1.20 5.35
N THR A 5 -12.29 0.55 6.51
CA THR A 5 -11.17 -0.28 6.95
C THR A 5 -10.95 -1.41 5.94
N PRO A 6 -9.73 -1.59 5.40
CA PRO A 6 -9.45 -2.67 4.46
C PRO A 6 -9.79 -4.04 5.06
N ASN A 7 -10.32 -4.96 4.25
CA ASN A 7 -10.44 -6.37 4.66
C ASN A 7 -9.11 -7.09 4.42
N TRP A 8 -8.23 -7.04 5.42
CA TRP A 8 -6.86 -7.57 5.36
C TRP A 8 -6.77 -9.07 5.04
N ARG A 9 -7.83 -9.85 5.34
CA ARG A 9 -7.92 -11.29 5.00
C ARG A 9 -7.95 -11.57 3.51
N HIS A 10 -8.38 -10.59 2.71
CA HIS A 10 -8.42 -10.70 1.25
C HIS A 10 -7.24 -9.98 0.57
N LEU A 11 -6.32 -9.43 1.35
CA LEU A 11 -5.12 -8.77 0.83
C LEU A 11 -3.91 -9.70 0.97
N GLN A 12 -2.94 -9.48 0.10
CA GLN A 12 -1.68 -10.21 0.06
C GLN A 12 -0.54 -9.28 0.46
N ASP A 13 0.43 -9.83 1.16
CA ASP A 13 1.76 -9.29 1.38
C ASP A 13 2.81 -10.28 0.83
N ALA A 14 4.10 -10.01 1.06
CA ALA A 14 5.19 -10.86 0.57
C ALA A 14 5.16 -12.32 1.06
N TYR A 15 4.46 -12.60 2.15
CA TYR A 15 4.43 -13.91 2.81
C TYR A 15 3.03 -14.55 2.78
N GLY A 16 2.07 -13.98 2.04
CA GLY A 16 0.70 -14.50 1.90
C GLY A 16 -0.34 -13.52 2.45
N THR A 17 -1.34 -14.02 3.17
CA THR A 17 -2.43 -13.18 3.68
C THR A 17 -1.93 -12.07 4.63
N ALA A 18 -2.45 -10.86 4.45
CA ALA A 18 -2.00 -9.66 5.16
C ALA A 18 -2.63 -9.46 6.56
N ASP A 19 -3.11 -10.52 7.21
CA ASP A 19 -3.81 -10.46 8.50
C ASP A 19 -3.00 -9.85 9.64
N SER A 20 -1.67 -9.89 9.51
CA SER A 20 -0.74 -9.35 10.51
C SER A 20 -0.46 -7.85 10.36
N ILE A 21 -0.70 -7.27 9.18
CA ILE A 21 -0.35 -5.86 8.89
C ILE A 21 -1.05 -4.87 9.82
N PRO A 22 -2.34 -5.02 10.21
CA PRO A 22 -2.99 -4.10 11.14
C PRO A 22 -2.28 -4.00 12.49
N LEU A 23 -1.85 -5.14 13.04
CA LEU A 23 -1.13 -5.18 14.31
C LEU A 23 0.25 -4.53 14.17
N LEU A 24 0.98 -4.86 13.11
CA LEU A 24 2.27 -4.23 12.82
C LEU A 24 2.15 -2.71 12.66
N LEU A 25 1.10 -2.22 12.01
CA LEU A 25 0.83 -0.78 11.87
C LEU A 25 0.43 -0.12 13.21
N ALA A 26 -0.29 -0.84 14.08
CA ALA A 26 -0.70 -0.32 15.38
C ALA A 26 0.47 -0.19 16.38
N ASP A 27 1.45 -1.08 16.28
CA ASP A 27 2.60 -1.15 17.19
C ASP A 27 3.78 -0.25 16.76
N VAL A 28 3.67 0.43 15.61
CA VAL A 28 4.75 1.27 15.08
C VAL A 28 5.10 2.41 16.04
N SER A 29 6.39 2.54 16.34
CA SER A 29 6.93 3.69 17.04
C SER A 29 7.61 4.71 16.09
N PRO A 30 7.72 5.99 16.49
CA PRO A 30 8.50 7.00 15.78
C PRO A 30 10.01 6.71 15.65
N ASN A 31 10.54 5.69 16.34
CA ASN A 31 11.94 5.33 16.30
C ASN A 31 12.27 4.63 14.96
N PRO A 32 13.12 5.20 14.09
CA PRO A 32 13.45 4.59 12.81
C PRO A 32 14.27 3.29 12.93
N HIS A 33 14.86 3.01 14.08
CA HIS A 33 15.63 1.80 14.35
C HIS A 33 14.80 0.65 14.94
N ASP A 34 13.50 0.87 15.13
CA ASP A 34 12.60 -0.16 15.62
C ASP A 34 12.43 -1.26 14.57
N GLU A 35 12.57 -2.53 14.98
CA GLU A 35 12.54 -3.69 14.09
C GLU A 35 11.22 -3.80 13.33
N ILE A 36 10.16 -3.22 13.88
CA ILE A 36 8.83 -3.20 13.27
C ILE A 36 8.82 -2.55 11.88
N TRP A 37 9.68 -1.55 11.66
CA TRP A 37 9.83 -0.95 10.33
C TRP A 37 10.43 -1.93 9.33
N GLY A 38 11.39 -2.74 9.77
CA GLY A 38 11.97 -3.81 8.96
C GLY A 38 10.92 -4.86 8.57
N GLN A 39 10.05 -5.23 9.51
CA GLN A 39 8.94 -6.16 9.26
C GLN A 39 7.92 -5.59 8.27
N LEU A 40 7.56 -4.31 8.39
CA LEU A 40 6.68 -3.65 7.43
C LEU A 40 7.31 -3.58 6.04
N TRP A 41 8.61 -3.25 5.95
CA TRP A 41 9.33 -3.24 4.68
C TRP A 41 9.36 -4.61 4.02
N SER A 42 9.68 -5.65 4.79
CA SER A 42 9.81 -7.00 4.27
C SER A 42 8.49 -7.59 3.81
N ARG A 43 7.36 -7.13 4.36
CA ARG A 43 6.01 -7.54 3.95
C ARG A 43 5.45 -6.72 2.80
N LEU A 44 5.59 -5.39 2.85
CA LEU A 44 4.90 -4.47 1.93
C LEU A 44 5.72 -4.12 0.68
N CYS A 45 7.04 -4.25 0.72
CA CYS A 45 7.92 -3.86 -0.39
C CYS A 45 9.06 -4.87 -0.60
N HIS A 46 8.76 -6.17 -0.53
CA HIS A 46 9.76 -7.22 -0.59
C HIS A 46 10.58 -7.20 -1.89
N GLN A 47 11.88 -6.90 -1.77
CA GLN A 47 12.82 -6.86 -2.90
C GLN A 47 12.35 -5.96 -4.06
N GLY A 48 11.64 -4.87 -3.73
CA GLY A 48 11.11 -3.90 -4.70
C GLY A 48 9.69 -4.20 -5.21
N SER A 49 9.16 -5.41 -4.97
CA SER A 49 7.78 -5.75 -5.30
C SER A 49 6.81 -5.22 -4.23
N VAL A 50 5.66 -4.72 -4.66
CA VAL A 50 4.54 -4.29 -3.80
C VAL A 50 3.34 -5.22 -3.96
N TYR A 51 2.40 -5.15 -3.04
CA TYR A 51 1.26 -6.06 -2.94
C TYR A 51 -0.04 -5.30 -2.65
N SER A 52 -1.19 -5.97 -2.68
CA SER A 52 -2.48 -5.32 -2.37
C SER A 52 -2.53 -4.74 -0.96
N ALA A 53 -1.85 -5.37 0.02
CA ALA A 53 -1.69 -4.83 1.37
C ALA A 53 -0.86 -3.54 1.42
N SER A 54 0.09 -3.35 0.48
CA SER A 54 0.94 -2.17 0.42
C SER A 54 0.10 -0.92 0.18
N PHE A 55 -0.79 -0.95 -0.80
CA PHE A 55 -1.68 0.17 -1.08
C PHE A 55 -2.69 0.41 0.05
N ALA A 56 -3.20 -0.66 0.66
CA ALA A 56 -4.11 -0.57 1.79
C ALA A 56 -3.47 0.07 3.05
N ALA A 57 -2.14 0.00 3.19
CA ALA A 57 -1.42 0.64 4.29
C ALA A 57 -1.20 2.15 4.12
N LEU A 58 -1.30 2.69 2.88
CA LEU A 58 -1.01 4.10 2.58
C LEU A 58 -1.77 5.10 3.45
N PRO A 59 -3.11 4.98 3.68
CA PRO A 59 -3.84 5.93 4.52
C PRO A 59 -3.29 6.01 5.96
N THR A 60 -2.89 4.87 6.52
CA THR A 60 -2.33 4.81 7.87
C THR A 60 -0.94 5.44 7.90
N LEU A 61 -0.07 5.14 6.94
CA LEU A 61 1.27 5.73 6.83
C LEU A 61 1.20 7.27 6.69
N LEU A 62 0.29 7.77 5.87
CA LEU A 62 0.09 9.22 5.69
C LEU A 62 -0.49 9.87 6.96
N THR A 63 -1.36 9.18 7.69
CA THR A 63 -1.89 9.64 8.98
C THR A 63 -0.79 9.72 10.04
N MET A 64 0.09 8.72 10.12
CA MET A 64 1.28 8.76 10.98
C MET A 64 2.17 9.95 10.63
N ALA A 65 2.53 10.10 9.35
CA ALA A 65 3.36 11.21 8.89
C ALA A 65 2.73 12.59 9.18
N GLY A 66 1.41 12.72 9.04
CA GLY A 66 0.68 13.96 9.32
C GLY A 66 0.59 14.29 10.82
N SER A 67 0.58 13.29 11.69
CA SER A 67 0.42 13.45 13.14
C SER A 67 1.75 13.53 13.91
N TRP A 68 2.85 13.05 13.33
CA TRP A 68 4.15 13.04 13.99
C TRP A 68 4.95 14.34 13.80
N VAL A 69 5.90 14.58 14.70
CA VAL A 69 6.89 15.67 14.56
C VAL A 69 7.76 15.46 13.32
N PRO A 70 8.26 16.53 12.66
CA PRO A 70 8.97 16.42 11.38
C PRO A 70 10.09 15.37 11.32
N THR A 71 10.90 15.26 12.37
CA THR A 71 12.02 14.30 12.45
C THR A 71 11.59 12.84 12.50
N ALA A 72 10.35 12.56 12.92
CA ALA A 72 9.80 11.21 12.99
C ALA A 72 9.11 10.77 11.68
N ARG A 73 8.84 11.70 10.75
CA ARG A 73 8.05 11.39 9.53
C ARG A 73 8.81 10.58 8.49
N LEU A 74 10.12 10.44 8.65
CA LEU A 74 11.00 9.81 7.66
C LEU A 74 10.49 8.41 7.28
N MET A 75 10.31 7.53 8.25
CA MET A 75 9.92 6.14 7.99
C MET A 75 8.56 5.97 7.29
N PRO A 76 7.45 6.56 7.79
CA PRO A 76 6.17 6.40 7.12
C PRO A 76 6.16 7.02 5.71
N LEU A 77 6.86 8.15 5.51
CA LEU A 77 6.96 8.78 4.18
C LEU A 77 7.84 7.98 3.22
N THR A 78 8.97 7.46 3.67
CA THR A 78 9.87 6.64 2.84
C THR A 78 9.18 5.35 2.42
N LEU A 79 8.47 4.68 3.33
CA LEU A 79 7.71 3.47 2.98
C LEU A 79 6.57 3.80 2.01
N ALA A 80 5.79 4.87 2.25
CA ALA A 80 4.74 5.29 1.34
C ALA A 80 5.28 5.64 -0.06
N ALA A 81 6.42 6.34 -0.13
CA ALA A 81 7.07 6.66 -1.39
C ALA A 81 7.56 5.40 -2.13
N ALA A 82 8.11 4.42 -1.42
CA ALA A 82 8.51 3.14 -2.02
C ALA A 82 7.31 2.37 -2.59
N ILE A 83 6.16 2.41 -1.91
CA ILE A 83 4.93 1.78 -2.38
C ILE A 83 4.42 2.45 -3.66
N ILE A 84 4.31 3.78 -3.65
CA ILE A 84 3.79 4.58 -4.77
C ILE A 84 4.73 4.51 -5.98
N GLY A 85 6.04 4.48 -5.75
CA GLY A 85 7.05 4.47 -6.80
C GLY A 85 7.33 3.10 -7.43
N SER A 86 6.80 2.01 -6.86
CA SER A 86 7.04 0.67 -7.40
C SER A 86 6.25 0.42 -8.68
N GLN A 87 6.86 -0.31 -9.61
CA GLN A 87 6.24 -0.78 -10.85
C GLN A 87 6.01 -2.29 -10.86
N ASP A 88 6.41 -3.01 -9.81
CA ASP A 88 6.28 -4.47 -9.69
C ASP A 88 5.21 -4.82 -8.66
N LEU A 89 3.98 -5.05 -9.12
CA LEU A 89 2.85 -5.49 -8.30
C LEU A 89 2.72 -7.02 -8.32
N ARG A 90 2.76 -7.64 -7.14
CA ARG A 90 2.61 -9.09 -6.93
C ARG A 90 1.49 -9.40 -5.93
N GLY A 91 1.00 -10.64 -5.99
CA GLY A 91 -0.16 -11.07 -5.21
C GLY A 91 -1.45 -10.69 -5.91
N SER A 92 -2.30 -11.70 -6.15
CA SER A 92 -3.55 -11.52 -6.88
C SER A 92 -4.57 -10.72 -6.07
N ILE A 93 -5.06 -9.61 -6.63
CA ILE A 93 -6.53 -9.50 -6.77
C ILE A 93 -6.86 -10.57 -7.81
N ASN A 94 -7.74 -11.52 -7.50
CA ASN A 94 -8.07 -12.62 -8.40
C ASN A 94 -8.25 -12.07 -9.83
N ALA A 95 -7.40 -12.52 -10.76
CA ALA A 95 -7.32 -11.95 -12.11
C ALA A 95 -8.66 -12.03 -12.87
N GLU A 96 -9.58 -12.87 -12.42
CA GLU A 96 -10.95 -12.95 -12.93
C GLU A 96 -11.85 -11.76 -12.55
N GLU A 97 -11.61 -11.05 -11.44
CA GLU A 97 -12.39 -9.85 -11.08
C GLU A 97 -11.82 -8.56 -11.70
N ALA A 98 -10.51 -8.52 -11.98
CA ALA A 98 -9.87 -7.37 -12.63
C ALA A 98 -10.21 -7.24 -14.13
N HIS A 99 -10.76 -8.29 -14.75
CA HIS A 99 -11.10 -8.32 -16.18
C HIS A 99 -12.41 -7.59 -16.53
N ILE A 100 -13.19 -7.11 -15.55
CA ILE A 100 -14.48 -6.43 -15.82
C ILE A 100 -14.36 -4.90 -15.99
N GLN A 101 -13.28 -4.22 -15.58
CA GLN A 101 -13.29 -2.75 -15.59
C GLN A 101 -12.38 -2.04 -16.61
N VAL A 102 -11.55 -2.74 -17.40
CA VAL A 102 -10.66 -2.07 -18.38
C VAL A 102 -11.30 -1.87 -19.76
N HIS A 103 -12.45 -2.51 -20.05
CA HIS A 103 -13.08 -2.43 -21.38
C HIS A 103 -14.34 -1.56 -21.50
N GLN A 104 -14.71 -0.74 -20.50
CA GLN A 104 -15.96 0.05 -20.59
C GLN A 104 -15.86 1.57 -20.42
N THR A 105 -14.68 2.20 -20.37
CA THR A 105 -14.60 3.67 -20.44
C THR A 105 -13.43 4.18 -21.27
N ALA A 106 -13.51 4.01 -22.59
CA ALA A 106 -13.03 4.98 -23.57
C ALA A 106 -13.56 4.58 -24.96
N PRO A 107 -14.56 5.31 -25.48
CA PRO A 107 -14.31 5.91 -26.78
C PRO A 107 -15.01 7.28 -26.89
N GLU A 108 -14.40 8.36 -26.41
CA GLU A 108 -14.83 9.71 -26.86
C GLU A 108 -13.71 10.76 -27.02
N PHE A 109 -12.47 10.50 -26.59
CA PHE A 109 -11.41 11.53 -26.75
C PHE A 109 -10.66 11.50 -28.09
N GLU A 110 -10.89 10.51 -28.96
CA GLU A 110 -10.22 10.42 -30.26
C GLU A 110 -10.96 11.13 -31.42
N LYS A 111 -12.10 11.79 -31.14
CA LYS A 111 -12.87 12.53 -32.17
C LYS A 111 -12.66 14.05 -32.19
N LEU A 112 -11.72 14.58 -31.42
CA LEU A 112 -11.42 16.03 -31.41
C LEU A 112 -10.05 16.40 -32.00
N ALA A 113 -9.41 15.47 -32.72
CA ALA A 113 -8.16 15.71 -33.45
C ALA A 113 -8.29 15.48 -34.97
N GLN A 114 -9.45 15.80 -35.55
CA GLN A 114 -9.64 15.96 -37.00
C GLN A 114 -10.41 17.24 -37.30
#